data_AF-A0AAJ0EJ78-F1
#
_entry.id   AF-A0AAJ0EJ78-F1
#
_cell.length_a   1.000
_cell.length_b   1.000
_cell.length_c   1.000
_cell.angle_alpha   90.00
_cell.angle_beta   90.00
_cell.angle_gamma   90.00
#
_symmetry.space_group_name_H-M   'P 1'
#
loop_
_entity.id
_entity.type
_entity.pdbx_description
1 polymer ?
#
loop_
_entity_poly.entity_id
_entity_poly.type
_entity_poly.pdbx_seq_one_letter_code
_entity_poly.pdbx_strand_id
1 'polypeptide(L)'
;MAKSNIRFLILSDTHDSAFPSELPPADVVLHCGDLTMIGGMSNYKAAIKSLSDCDAELKLVIPGNHDVSLDPIWWANNSDEDDDLEEPKKAIDLFDQSGVNLLSEGYHSFTLKNGRSITLYASPYTP
;
A
#
# COMPACT_ATOMS: atom_id res chain seq x y z
N MET A 1 8.08 -20.77 26.51
CA MET A 1 6.82 -20.31 25.89
C MET A 1 6.80 -20.80 24.45
N ALA A 2 5.69 -21.34 23.95
CA ALA A 2 5.61 -21.71 22.53
C ALA A 2 5.77 -20.45 21.68
N LYS A 3 6.53 -20.55 20.58
CA LYS A 3 6.69 -19.45 19.63
C LYS A 3 5.30 -19.22 19.00
N SER A 4 4.65 -18.09 19.31
CA SER A 4 3.38 -17.71 18.66
C SER A 4 3.57 -17.68 17.14
N ASN A 5 2.55 -17.94 16.33
CA ASN A 5 2.66 -17.77 14.89
C ASN A 5 2.67 -16.27 14.53
N ILE A 6 3.23 -15.91 13.37
CA ILE A 6 2.99 -14.60 12.74
C ILE A 6 1.90 -14.80 11.70
N ARG A 7 0.85 -13.98 11.74
CA ARG A 7 -0.24 -13.99 10.77
C ARG A 7 -0.07 -12.87 9.76
N PHE A 8 -0.11 -13.24 8.49
CA PHE A 8 -0.19 -12.30 7.38
C PHE A 8 -1.61 -12.28 6.83
N LEU A 9 -2.10 -11.09 6.55
CA LEU A 9 -3.25 -10.85 5.68
C LEU A 9 -2.71 -10.24 4.38
N ILE A 10 -2.93 -10.92 3.26
CA ILE A 10 -2.46 -10.48 1.95
C ILE A 10 -3.66 -10.18 1.09
N LEU A 11 -3.67 -8.99 0.49
CA LEU A 11 -4.69 -8.46 -0.42
C LEU A 11 -4.00 -8.03 -1.71
N SER A 12 -4.77 -7.90 -2.78
CA SER A 12 -4.30 -7.41 -4.09
C SER A 12 -5.53 -7.02 -4.91
N ASP A 13 -5.34 -6.17 -5.93
CA ASP A 13 -6.33 -5.93 -6.99
C ASP A 13 -7.69 -5.49 -6.43
N THR A 14 -7.69 -4.61 -5.42
CA THR A 14 -8.93 -4.16 -4.79
C THR A 14 -9.65 -3.10 -5.60
N HIS A 15 -8.95 -2.37 -6.47
CA HIS A 15 -9.57 -1.52 -7.48
C HIS A 15 -10.71 -0.63 -6.91
N ASP A 16 -10.39 0.18 -5.91
CA ASP A 16 -11.25 1.12 -5.18
C ASP A 16 -12.36 0.51 -4.29
N SER A 17 -12.84 -0.71 -4.57
CA SER A 17 -14.11 -1.19 -4.02
C SER A 17 -14.15 -2.64 -3.57
N ALA A 18 -13.13 -3.45 -3.89
CA ALA A 18 -13.08 -4.85 -3.50
C ALA A 18 -12.46 -5.08 -2.11
N PHE A 19 -12.23 -4.01 -1.33
CA PHE A 19 -11.89 -4.14 0.08
C PHE A 19 -13.04 -4.80 0.85
N PRO A 20 -12.79 -5.88 1.62
CA PRO A 20 -13.77 -6.42 2.55
C PRO A 20 -14.22 -5.35 3.54
N SER A 21 -15.49 -5.42 3.96
CA SER A 21 -16.05 -4.48 4.94
C SER A 21 -15.33 -4.52 6.29
N GLU A 22 -14.76 -5.68 6.63
CA GLU A 22 -13.94 -5.87 7.82
C GLU A 22 -12.74 -6.76 7.47
N LEU A 23 -11.54 -6.33 7.86
CA LEU A 23 -10.31 -7.10 7.71
C LEU A 23 -10.05 -7.91 9.00
N PRO A 24 -9.72 -9.21 8.90
CA PRO A 24 -9.42 -10.00 10.09
C PRO A 24 -8.12 -9.52 10.76
N PRO A 25 -7.99 -9.63 12.11
CA PRO A 25 -6.76 -9.28 12.80
C PRO A 25 -5.56 -10.08 12.28
N ALA A 26 -4.44 -9.38 12.10
CA ALA A 26 -3.18 -9.93 11.59
C ALA A 26 -1.99 -9.27 12.30
N ASP A 27 -0.79 -9.84 12.20
CA ASP A 27 0.42 -9.14 12.63
C ASP A 27 0.90 -8.19 11.52
N VAL A 28 0.73 -8.62 10.26
CA VAL A 28 1.11 -7.89 9.06
C VAL A 28 -0.04 -7.91 8.06
N VAL A 29 -0.44 -6.74 7.56
CA VAL A 29 -1.28 -6.61 6.37
C VAL A 29 -0.44 -6.09 5.21
N LEU A 30 -0.52 -6.76 4.06
CA LEU A 30 0.21 -6.42 2.84
C LEU A 30 -0.78 -6.35 1.68
N HIS A 31 -0.83 -5.20 1.00
CA HIS A 31 -1.50 -5.06 -0.29
C HIS A 31 -0.48 -5.15 -1.43
N CYS A 32 -0.70 -6.03 -2.40
CA CYS A 32 0.27 -6.41 -3.43
C CYS A 32 0.03 -5.76 -4.80
N GLY A 33 -0.48 -4.53 -4.84
CA GLY A 33 -0.75 -3.80 -6.08
C GLY A 33 -2.22 -3.53 -6.31
N ASP A 34 -2.50 -2.52 -7.13
CA ASP A 34 -3.81 -2.14 -7.62
C ASP A 34 -4.81 -1.89 -6.50
N LEU A 35 -4.44 -0.98 -5.59
CA LEU A 35 -5.35 -0.45 -4.56
C LEU A 35 -6.55 0.26 -5.21
N THR A 36 -6.29 0.90 -6.34
CA THR A 36 -7.22 1.80 -7.03
C THR A 36 -7.41 1.39 -8.48
N MET A 37 -8.44 1.93 -9.16
CA MET A 37 -8.59 1.73 -10.61
C MET A 37 -7.68 2.63 -11.44
N ILE A 38 -7.43 3.86 -10.98
CA ILE A 38 -6.70 4.90 -11.72
C ILE A 38 -5.98 5.90 -10.78
N GLY A 39 -5.62 5.48 -9.57
CA GLY A 39 -5.06 6.38 -8.57
C GLY A 39 -6.08 7.38 -8.02
N GLY A 40 -5.61 8.56 -7.63
CA GLY A 40 -6.45 9.65 -7.12
C GLY A 40 -6.46 9.78 -5.60
N MET A 41 -6.31 11.02 -5.12
CA MET A 41 -6.26 11.32 -3.68
C MET A 41 -7.45 10.82 -2.86
N SER A 42 -8.68 10.84 -3.41
CA SER A 42 -9.86 10.31 -2.71
C SER A 42 -9.82 8.80 -2.56
N ASN A 43 -9.36 8.11 -3.60
CA ASN A 43 -9.30 6.66 -3.66
C ASN A 43 -8.21 6.13 -2.74
N TYR A 44 -7.03 6.76 -2.75
CA TYR A 44 -5.98 6.43 -1.78
C TYR A 44 -6.40 6.67 -0.34
N LYS A 45 -7.13 7.76 -0.03
CA LYS A 45 -7.67 7.98 1.32
C LYS A 45 -8.63 6.86 1.75
N ALA A 46 -9.48 6.38 0.84
CA ALA A 46 -10.39 5.27 1.12
C ALA A 46 -9.63 3.96 1.36
N ALA A 47 -8.66 3.63 0.49
CA ALA A 47 -7.84 2.43 0.62
C ALA A 47 -6.97 2.45 1.90
N ILE A 48 -6.32 3.58 2.18
CA ILE A 48 -5.56 3.81 3.42
C ILE A 48 -6.49 3.63 4.62
N LYS A 49 -7.70 4.19 4.59
CA LYS A 49 -8.66 4.00 5.69
C LYS A 49 -8.94 2.52 5.93
N SER A 50 -9.24 1.74 4.90
CA SER A 50 -9.48 0.30 5.02
C SER A 50 -8.29 -0.45 5.64
N LEU A 51 -7.06 -0.12 5.23
CA LEU A 51 -5.83 -0.72 5.77
C LEU A 51 -5.52 -0.24 7.20
N SER A 52 -5.76 1.03 7.50
CA SER A 52 -5.55 1.63 8.82
C SER A 52 -6.50 1.07 9.86
N ASP A 53 -7.75 0.76 9.48
CA ASP A 53 -8.76 0.15 10.33
C ASP A 53 -8.46 -1.33 10.65
N CYS A 54 -7.55 -1.98 9.91
CA CYS A 54 -7.10 -3.33 10.22
C CYS A 54 -6.29 -3.36 11.53
N ASP A 55 -6.66 -4.27 12.44
CA ASP A 55 -5.87 -4.59 13.64
C ASP A 55 -4.60 -5.36 13.22
N ALA A 56 -3.61 -4.60 12.76
CA ALA A 56 -2.31 -5.07 12.35
C ALA A 56 -1.20 -4.13 12.84
N GLU A 57 -0.09 -4.72 13.28
CA GLU A 57 1.08 -3.98 13.72
C GLU A 57 1.78 -3.30 12.53
N LEU A 58 1.97 -4.06 11.45
CA LEU A 58 2.66 -3.62 10.25
C LEU A 58 1.69 -3.57 9.07
N LYS A 59 1.65 -2.43 8.37
CA LYS A 59 0.78 -2.17 7.24
C LYS A 59 1.64 -1.78 6.05
N LEU A 60 1.56 -2.56 4.98
CA LEU A 60 2.43 -2.47 3.82
C LEU A 60 1.61 -2.40 2.54
N VAL A 61 2.07 -1.60 1.60
CA VAL A 61 1.50 -1.48 0.25
C VAL A 61 2.63 -1.53 -0.76
N ILE A 62 2.46 -2.37 -1.77
CA ILE A 62 3.18 -2.28 -3.04
C ILE A 62 2.19 -1.68 -4.04
N PRO A 63 2.50 -0.57 -4.72
CA PRO A 63 1.61 -0.01 -5.73
C PRO A 63 1.64 -0.86 -7.02
N GLY A 64 0.48 -0.99 -7.66
CA GLY A 64 0.33 -1.70 -8.94
C GLY A 64 0.20 -0.73 -10.11
N ASN A 65 0.08 -1.25 -11.32
CA ASN A 65 0.02 -0.44 -12.53
C ASN A 65 -1.24 0.44 -12.64
N HIS A 66 -2.30 0.15 -11.87
CA HIS A 66 -3.48 1.00 -11.78
C HIS A 66 -3.35 2.14 -10.77
N ASP A 67 -2.36 2.08 -9.88
CA ASP A 67 -2.09 3.15 -8.91
C ASP A 67 -1.26 4.28 -9.55
N VAL A 68 -1.70 4.78 -10.71
CA VAL A 68 -0.90 5.57 -11.64
C VAL A 68 -0.31 6.85 -11.06
N SER A 69 -1.01 7.52 -10.15
CA SER A 69 -0.49 8.71 -9.45
C SER A 69 0.57 8.38 -8.40
N LEU A 70 0.83 7.11 -8.06
CA LEU A 70 2.00 6.72 -7.25
C LEU A 70 3.25 6.46 -8.08
N ASP A 71 3.16 6.47 -9.41
CA ASP A 71 4.30 6.41 -10.34
C ASP A 71 4.56 7.81 -10.93
N PRO A 72 5.53 8.58 -10.39
CA PRO A 72 5.83 9.91 -10.90
C PRO A 72 6.32 9.91 -12.35
N ILE A 73 6.93 8.82 -12.82
CA ILE A 73 7.45 8.72 -14.19
C ILE A 73 6.27 8.49 -15.15
N TRP A 74 5.37 7.57 -14.81
CA TRP A 74 4.16 7.37 -15.59
C TRP A 74 3.32 8.65 -15.62
N TRP A 75 3.11 9.28 -14.46
CA TRP A 75 2.32 10.51 -14.34
C TRP A 75 2.87 11.64 -15.21
N ALA A 76 4.18 11.90 -15.14
CA ALA A 76 4.81 12.96 -15.95
C ALA A 76 4.71 12.73 -17.48
N ASN A 77 4.54 11.47 -17.92
CA ASN A 77 4.45 11.13 -19.35
C ASN A 77 3.02 10.99 -19.87
N ASN A 78 2.02 10.86 -18.99
CA ASN A 78 0.64 10.55 -19.37
C ASN A 78 -0.39 11.52 -18.79
N SER A 79 0.03 12.51 -18.00
CA SER A 79 -0.86 13.57 -17.51
C SER A 79 -1.27 14.54 -18.62
N ASP A 80 -2.51 15.00 -18.54
CA ASP A 80 -3.07 16.03 -19.41
C ASP A 80 -2.84 17.44 -18.83
N GLU A 81 -3.13 18.49 -19.60
CA GLU A 81 -2.92 19.89 -19.18
C GLU A 81 -3.73 20.30 -17.94
N ASP A 82 -4.85 19.62 -17.68
CA ASP A 82 -5.75 19.87 -16.54
C ASP A 82 -5.35 19.10 -15.27
N ASP A 83 -4.38 18.18 -15.36
CA ASP A 83 -3.95 17.35 -14.24
C ASP A 83 -3.02 18.11 -13.28
N ASP A 84 -3.08 17.72 -12.00
CA ASP A 84 -2.23 18.26 -10.96
C ASP A 84 -0.84 17.60 -11.01
N LEU A 85 0.16 18.31 -11.54
CA LEU A 85 1.53 17.80 -11.64
C LEU A 85 2.16 17.45 -10.28
N GLU A 86 1.64 17.99 -9.17
CA GLU A 86 2.11 17.66 -7.82
C GLU A 86 1.34 16.47 -7.20
N GLU A 87 0.38 15.87 -7.91
CA GLU A 87 -0.41 14.76 -7.40
C GLU A 87 0.44 13.57 -6.93
N PRO A 88 1.51 13.15 -7.64
CA PRO A 88 2.32 12.04 -7.14
C PRO A 88 3.00 12.33 -5.82
N LYS A 89 3.48 13.55 -5.64
CA LYS A 89 4.05 13.98 -4.37
C LYS A 89 2.99 13.99 -3.27
N LYS A 90 1.81 14.53 -3.55
CA LYS A 90 0.68 14.57 -2.60
C LYS A 90 0.24 13.16 -2.19
N ALA A 91 0.22 12.22 -3.15
CA ALA A 91 -0.12 10.83 -2.90
C ALA A 91 0.94 10.15 -2.03
N ILE A 92 2.23 10.29 -2.32
CA ILE A 92 3.32 9.75 -1.49
C ILE A 92 3.28 10.36 -0.09
N ASP A 93 3.15 11.68 0.03
CA ASP A 93 3.05 12.39 1.31
C ASP A 93 1.85 11.90 2.13
N LEU A 94 0.74 11.52 1.49
CA LEU A 94 -0.43 10.94 2.14
C LEU A 94 -0.12 9.58 2.77
N PHE A 95 0.62 8.70 2.08
CA PHE A 95 1.04 7.42 2.64
C PHE A 95 2.00 7.62 3.83
N ASP A 96 2.99 8.49 3.71
CA ASP A 96 3.95 8.80 4.77
C ASP A 96 3.28 9.29 6.06
N GLN A 97 2.18 10.05 5.93
CA GLN A 97 1.41 10.56 7.06
C GLN A 97 0.41 9.56 7.64
N SER A 98 0.14 8.44 6.95
CA SER A 98 -0.91 7.47 7.33
C SER A 98 -0.45 6.35 8.25
N GLY A 99 0.86 6.06 8.27
CA GLY A 99 1.41 4.86 8.91
C GLY A 99 1.23 3.57 8.10
N VAL A 100 0.69 3.65 6.88
CA VAL A 100 0.73 2.59 5.87
C VAL A 100 2.00 2.78 5.04
N ASN A 101 2.91 1.81 5.07
CA ASN A 101 4.21 1.94 4.43
C ASN A 101 4.07 1.61 2.93
N LEU A 102 4.27 2.61 2.09
CA LEU A 102 4.38 2.44 0.65
C LEU A 102 5.80 1.95 0.30
N LEU A 103 5.88 0.84 -0.44
CA LEU A 103 7.15 0.16 -0.71
C LEU A 103 7.64 0.46 -2.13
N SER A 104 8.85 1.01 -2.22
CA SER A 104 9.59 1.12 -3.48
C SER A 104 10.17 -0.23 -3.93
N GLU A 105 10.63 -0.34 -5.17
CA GLU A 105 11.38 -1.51 -5.66
C GLU A 105 12.54 -1.87 -4.71
N GLY A 106 12.72 -3.16 -4.43
CA GLY A 106 13.87 -3.70 -3.68
C GLY A 106 13.53 -4.43 -2.38
N TYR A 107 14.57 -4.74 -1.60
CA TYR A 107 14.45 -5.44 -0.32
C TYR A 107 14.14 -4.48 0.83
N HIS A 108 13.08 -4.79 1.59
CA HIS A 108 12.67 -4.08 2.80
C HIS A 108 12.69 -5.03 3.98
N SER A 109 13.19 -4.58 5.13
CA SER A 109 13.26 -5.38 6.35
C SER A 109 12.56 -4.69 7.50
N PHE A 110 11.66 -5.42 8.15
CA PHE A 110 10.84 -4.92 9.26
C PHE A 110 11.06 -5.80 10.48
N THR A 111 11.06 -5.21 11.67
CA THR A 111 11.12 -5.94 12.94
C THR A 111 9.86 -5.66 13.72
N LEU A 112 9.11 -6.72 14.04
CA LEU A 112 7.89 -6.62 14.82
C LEU A 112 8.18 -6.39 16.31
N LYS A 113 7.21 -5.94 17.10
CA LYS A 113 7.31 -5.71 18.55
C LYS A 113 7.74 -6.96 19.32
N ASN A 114 7.44 -8.14 18.78
CA ASN A 114 7.87 -9.42 19.35
C ASN A 114 9.34 -9.79 19.04
N GLY A 115 10.09 -8.91 18.39
CA GLY A 115 11.51 -9.06 18.06
C GLY A 115 11.81 -9.92 16.83
N ARG A 116 10.80 -10.39 16.10
CA ARG A 116 10.99 -11.16 14.87
C ARG A 116 11.08 -10.23 13.68
N SER A 117 12.01 -10.52 12.79
CA SER A 117 12.20 -9.74 11.57
C SER A 117 11.67 -10.48 10.35
N ILE A 118 11.16 -9.71 9.40
CA ILE A 118 10.65 -10.16 8.10
C ILE A 118 11.37 -9.34 7.05
N THR A 119 11.84 -10.00 5.99
CA THR A 119 12.40 -9.34 4.81
C THR A 119 11.56 -9.69 3.60
N LEU A 120 11.21 -8.69 2.81
CA LEU A 120 10.37 -8.79 1.63
C LEU A 120 11.02 -8.06 0.46
N TYR A 121 10.90 -8.63 -0.74
CA TYR A 121 11.26 -7.95 -1.98
C TYR A 121 9.98 -7.38 -2.59
N ALA A 122 9.95 -6.07 -2.80
CA ALA A 122 8.85 -5.38 -3.48
C ALA A 122 9.25 -5.09 -4.92
N SER A 123 8.32 -5.33 -5.85
CA SER A 123 8.45 -4.97 -7.26
C SER A 123 7.14 -4.29 -7.68
N PRO A 124 7.05 -2.96 -7.57
CA PRO A 124 5.85 -2.23 -7.96
C PRO A 124 5.67 -2.20 -9.48
N TYR A 125 4.43 -1.96 -9.92
CA TYR A 125 4.09 -1.79 -11.33
C TYR A 125 4.41 -3.00 -12.24
N THR A 126 4.56 -4.20 -11.65
CA THR A 126 4.70 -5.45 -12.39
C THR A 126 3.33 -6.07 -12.68
N PRO A 127 3.05 -6.48 -13.93
CA PRO A 127 1.83 -7.22 -14.29
C PRO A 127 1.83 -8.68 -13.82
#